data_AF-A0A924UPM5-F1
#
_entry.id   AF-A0A924UPM5-F1
#
_cell.length_a   1.000
_cell.length_b   1.000
_cell.length_c   1.000
_cell.angle_alpha   90.00
_cell.angle_beta   90.00
_cell.angle_gamma   90.00
#
_symmetry.space_group_name_H-M   'P 1'
#
loop_
_entity.id
_entity.type
_entity.pdbx_description
1 polymer ?
#
loop_
_entity_poly.entity_id
_entity_poly.type
_entity_poly.pdbx_seq_one_letter_code
_entity_poly.pdbx_strand_id
1 'polypeptide(L)'
;MYNLLDLLFTFLHIALIGFNLLGWISPQTRKAHFICVELTAFSWFILGIFYGIGYCPLTDWQWQIKEQLGETNLPNSFIKYVTDKVTGKNISASLVDLLTATGFGFSLVMALYFRFKKRI
;
A
#
# COMPACT_ATOMS: atom_id res chain seq x y z
N MET A 1 -21.38 -11.28 5.54
CA MET A 1 -20.50 -11.49 4.36
C MET A 1 -19.49 -10.36 4.19
N TYR A 2 -19.92 -9.09 4.09
CA TYR A 2 -19.01 -7.94 3.90
C TYR A 2 -17.97 -7.74 5.02
N ASN A 3 -18.28 -8.02 6.29
CA ASN A 3 -17.31 -7.93 7.39
C ASN A 3 -16.10 -8.87 7.21
N LEU A 4 -16.31 -10.09 6.70
CA LEU A 4 -15.22 -11.03 6.42
C LEU A 4 -14.34 -10.48 5.28
N LEU A 5 -14.96 -9.87 4.29
CA LEU A 5 -14.27 -9.30 3.15
C LEU A 5 -13.45 -8.07 3.55
N ASP A 6 -13.99 -7.18 4.39
CA ASP A 6 -13.25 -6.04 4.96
C ASP A 6 -12.04 -6.49 5.79
N LEU A 7 -12.20 -7.53 6.62
CA LEU A 7 -11.09 -8.12 7.38
C LEU A 7 -10.02 -8.69 6.45
N LEU A 8 -10.43 -9.42 5.40
CA LEU A 8 -9.52 -9.99 4.42
C LEU A 8 -8.76 -8.90 3.67
N PHE A 9 -9.43 -7.84 3.20
CA PHE A 9 -8.77 -6.71 2.53
C PHE A 9 -7.83 -5.94 3.45
N THR A 10 -8.21 -5.76 4.71
CA THR A 10 -7.33 -5.15 5.72
C THR A 10 -6.05 -5.97 5.92
N PHE A 11 -6.19 -7.29 6.10
CA PHE A 11 -5.04 -8.18 6.25
C PHE A 11 -4.17 -8.17 4.99
N LEU A 12 -4.78 -8.27 3.81
CA LEU A 12 -4.08 -8.25 2.53
C LEU A 12 -3.30 -6.95 2.32
N HIS A 13 -3.88 -5.80 2.65
CA HIS A 13 -3.18 -4.52 2.60
C HIS A 13 -1.99 -4.46 3.55
N ILE A 14 -2.17 -4.85 4.81
CA ILE A 14 -1.07 -4.82 5.79
C ILE A 14 0.05 -5.77 5.36
N ALA A 15 -0.30 -6.95 4.86
CA ALA A 15 0.66 -7.89 4.30
C ALA A 15 1.40 -7.31 3.08
N LEU A 16 0.68 -6.65 2.16
CA LEU A 16 1.26 -5.99 0.98
C LEU A 16 2.23 -4.86 1.38
N ILE A 17 1.84 -4.01 2.32
CA ILE A 17 2.67 -2.91 2.84
C ILE A 17 3.92 -3.49 3.52
N GLY A 18 3.75 -4.45 4.43
CA GLY A 18 4.86 -5.10 5.11
C GLY A 18 5.81 -5.80 4.14
N PHE A 19 5.28 -6.46 3.12
CA PHE A 19 6.09 -7.13 2.09
C PHE A 19 6.82 -6.13 1.19
N ASN A 20 6.21 -5.00 0.82
CA ASN A 20 6.91 -3.93 0.13
C ASN A 20 8.07 -3.37 0.99
N LEU A 21 7.85 -3.15 2.28
CA LEU A 21 8.87 -2.54 3.14
C LEU A 21 10.02 -3.49 3.52
N LEU A 22 9.74 -4.78 3.69
CA LEU A 22 10.69 -5.75 4.27
C LEU A 22 11.04 -6.91 3.33
N GLY A 23 10.35 -7.07 2.20
CA GLY A 23 10.50 -8.20 1.28
C GLY A 23 11.88 -8.32 0.63
N TRP A 24 12.71 -7.27 0.69
CA TRP A 24 14.09 -7.28 0.17
C TRP A 24 15.09 -7.98 1.11
N ILE A 25 14.76 -8.11 2.39
CA ILE A 25 15.68 -8.62 3.42
C ILE A 25 16.07 -10.07 3.09
N SER A 26 15.08 -10.95 2.86
CA SER A 26 15.36 -12.35 2.53
C SER A 26 15.78 -12.53 1.06
N PRO A 27 16.91 -13.21 0.79
CA PRO A 27 17.34 -13.52 -0.58
C PRO A 27 16.31 -14.32 -1.41
N GLN A 28 15.47 -15.12 -0.75
CA GLN A 28 14.45 -15.96 -1.40
C GLN A 28 13.27 -15.12 -1.90
N THR A 29 12.87 -14.09 -1.15
CA THR A 29 11.71 -13.25 -1.45
C THR A 29 12.03 -12.09 -2.39
N ARG A 30 13.31 -11.74 -2.61
CA ARG A 30 13.73 -10.60 -3.46
C ARG A 30 13.09 -10.57 -4.85
N LYS A 31 12.91 -11.73 -5.51
CA LYS A 31 12.25 -11.77 -6.83
C LYS A 31 10.77 -11.38 -6.72
N ALA A 32 10.05 -11.97 -5.76
CA ALA A 32 8.65 -11.66 -5.52
C ALA A 32 8.45 -10.22 -5.03
N HIS A 33 9.35 -9.73 -4.18
CA HIS A 33 9.36 -8.34 -3.73
C HIS A 33 9.53 -7.36 -4.88
N PHE A 34 10.47 -7.62 -5.79
CA PHE A 34 10.66 -6.78 -6.98
C PHE A 34 9.37 -6.68 -7.81
N ILE A 35 8.72 -7.81 -8.10
CA ILE A 35 7.43 -7.85 -8.80
C ILE A 35 6.36 -7.07 -8.02
N CYS A 36 6.29 -7.24 -6.70
CA CYS A 36 5.33 -6.55 -5.85
C CYS A 36 5.51 -5.02 -5.89
N VAL A 37 6.76 -4.54 -5.85
CA VAL A 37 7.08 -3.11 -5.97
C VAL A 37 6.71 -2.59 -7.34
N GLU A 38 6.98 -3.34 -8.42
CA GLU A 38 6.59 -2.94 -9.77
C GLU A 38 5.07 -2.83 -9.91
N LEU A 39 4.30 -3.79 -9.38
CA LEU A 39 2.83 -3.75 -9.39
C LEU A 39 2.29 -2.57 -8.57
N THR A 40 2.94 -2.26 -7.44
CA THR A 40 2.59 -1.11 -6.60
C THR A 40 2.89 0.20 -7.33
N ALA A 41 4.07 0.33 -7.94
CA ALA A 41 4.46 1.48 -8.75
C ALA A 41 3.52 1.66 -9.95
N PHE A 42 3.17 0.57 -10.63
CA PHE A 42 2.19 0.59 -11.72
C PHE A 42 0.84 1.15 -11.25
N SER A 43 0.35 0.66 -10.11
CA SER A 43 -0.91 1.16 -9.54
C SER A 43 -0.82 2.65 -9.18
N TRP A 44 0.27 3.06 -8.54
CA TRP A 44 0.44 4.42 -8.04
C TRP A 44 0.66 5.46 -9.13
N PHE A 45 1.43 5.11 -10.17
CA PHE A 45 1.86 6.05 -11.21
C PHE A 45 1.10 5.89 -12.52
N ILE A 46 0.76 4.67 -12.93
CA ILE A 46 0.05 4.45 -14.21
C ILE A 46 -1.45 4.54 -14.00
N LEU A 47 -2.01 3.74 -13.08
CA LEU A 47 -3.43 3.88 -12.74
C LEU A 47 -3.68 5.23 -12.03
N GLY A 48 -2.72 5.72 -11.27
CA GLY A 48 -2.82 7.03 -10.63
C GLY A 48 -2.93 8.23 -11.58
N ILE A 49 -2.58 8.10 -12.87
CA ILE A 49 -2.89 9.16 -13.86
C ILE A 49 -4.40 9.32 -14.04
N PHE A 50 -5.17 8.23 -13.92
CA PHE A 50 -6.61 8.22 -14.12
C PHE A 50 -7.38 8.43 -12.81
N TYR A 51 -6.88 7.86 -11.71
CA TYR A 51 -7.61 7.80 -10.43
C TYR A 51 -6.98 8.65 -9.31
N GLY A 52 -5.78 9.22 -9.51
CA GLY A 52 -5.05 10.02 -8.53
C GLY A 52 -3.73 9.37 -8.09
N ILE A 53 -2.69 10.19 -7.86
CA ILE A 53 -1.36 9.70 -7.46
C ILE A 53 -1.47 8.94 -6.13
N GLY A 54 -0.85 7.76 -6.08
CA GLY A 54 -0.92 6.88 -4.90
C GLY A 54 -2.10 5.90 -4.92
N TYR A 55 -2.80 5.82 -6.04
CA TYR A 55 -3.92 4.91 -6.24
C TYR A 55 -3.56 3.44 -5.99
N CYS A 56 -4.45 2.74 -5.27
CA CYS A 56 -4.33 1.31 -5.00
C CYS A 56 -5.69 0.62 -5.25
N PRO A 57 -5.79 -0.33 -6.21
CA PRO A 57 -7.03 -1.06 -6.46
C PRO A 57 -7.60 -1.76 -5.23
N LEU A 58 -6.73 -2.24 -4.33
CA LEU A 58 -7.18 -2.88 -3.10
C LEU A 58 -7.91 -1.88 -2.19
N THR A 59 -7.45 -0.62 -2.12
CA THR A 59 -8.07 0.42 -1.29
C THR A 59 -9.44 0.78 -1.84
N ASP A 60 -9.54 0.94 -3.15
CA ASP A 60 -10.81 1.16 -3.85
C ASP A 60 -11.84 0.06 -3.58
N TRP A 61 -11.45 -1.20 -3.78
CA TRP A 61 -12.34 -2.33 -3.53
C TRP A 61 -12.73 -2.41 -2.06
N GLN A 62 -11.79 -2.14 -1.15
CA GLN A 62 -12.10 -2.09 0.27
C GLN A 62 -13.10 -0.96 0.58
N TRP A 63 -12.99 0.19 -0.07
CA TRP A 63 -13.88 1.33 0.19
C TRP A 63 -15.30 1.01 -0.27
N GLN A 64 -15.46 0.36 -1.43
CA GLN A 64 -16.77 -0.12 -1.87
C GLN A 64 -17.41 -1.04 -0.82
N ILE A 65 -16.64 -1.95 -0.22
CA ILE A 65 -17.14 -2.86 0.83
C ILE A 65 -17.51 -2.07 2.09
N LYS A 66 -16.68 -1.10 2.50
CA LYS A 66 -16.93 -0.27 3.67
C LYS A 66 -18.15 0.63 3.51
N GLU A 67 -18.39 1.15 2.32
CA GLU A 67 -19.61 1.88 1.98
C GLU A 67 -20.84 0.98 2.09
N GLN A 68 -20.77 -0.28 1.65
CA GLN A 68 -21.85 -1.27 1.86
C GLN A 68 -22.07 -1.61 3.35
N LEU A 69 -21.04 -1.43 4.19
CA LEU A 69 -21.13 -1.56 5.65
C LEU A 69 -21.62 -0.27 6.33
N GLY A 70 -21.87 0.80 5.57
CA GLY A 70 -22.37 2.09 6.07
C GLY A 70 -21.29 3.04 6.58
N GLU A 71 -20.00 2.75 6.37
CA GLU A 71 -18.93 3.73 6.65
C GLU A 71 -18.94 4.83 5.59
N THR A 72 -18.80 6.08 6.03
CA THR A 72 -18.77 7.28 5.17
C THR A 72 -17.56 8.15 5.51
N ASN A 73 -17.25 9.11 4.64
CA ASN A 73 -16.09 10.01 4.79
C ASN A 73 -14.75 9.26 4.90
N LEU A 74 -14.60 8.18 4.12
CA LEU A 74 -13.36 7.42 4.06
C LEU A 74 -12.23 8.29 3.46
N PRO A 75 -11.01 8.26 4.02
CA PRO A 75 -9.90 9.03 3.49
C PRO A 75 -9.39 8.41 2.18
N ASN A 76 -8.67 9.20 1.39
CA ASN A 76 -8.12 8.73 0.11
C ASN A 76 -7.07 7.61 0.26
N SER A 77 -6.37 7.53 1.39
CA SER A 77 -5.32 6.52 1.62
C SER A 77 -5.68 5.56 2.75
N PHE A 78 -5.48 4.26 2.50
CA PHE A 78 -5.67 3.20 3.49
C PHE A 78 -4.81 3.40 4.73
N ILE A 79 -3.58 3.89 4.56
CA ILE A 79 -2.66 4.12 5.69
C ILE A 79 -3.20 5.25 6.57
N LYS A 80 -3.81 6.31 6.01
CA LYS A 80 -4.49 7.32 6.82
C LYS A 80 -5.65 6.71 7.59
N TYR A 81 -6.49 5.94 6.91
CA TYR A 81 -7.62 5.26 7.55
C TYR A 81 -7.18 4.41 8.77
N VAL A 82 -6.18 3.55 8.59
CA VAL A 82 -5.66 2.70 9.68
C VAL A 82 -4.99 3.55 10.77
N THR A 83 -4.20 4.55 10.38
CA THR A 83 -3.51 5.45 11.33
C THR A 83 -4.52 6.18 12.21
N ASP A 84 -5.56 6.75 11.62
CA ASP A 84 -6.59 7.47 12.36
C ASP A 84 -7.39 6.53 13.27
N LYS A 85 -7.74 5.33 12.80
CA LYS A 85 -8.46 4.32 13.59
C LYS A 85 -7.63 3.80 14.77
N VAL A 86 -6.33 3.56 14.58
CA VAL A 86 -5.43 3.04 15.64
C VAL A 86 -5.09 4.12 16.65
N THR A 87 -4.84 5.35 16.21
CA THR A 87 -4.46 6.46 17.11
C THR A 87 -5.68 7.15 17.76
N GLY A 88 -6.87 6.98 17.19
CA GLY A 88 -8.08 7.72 17.57
C GLY A 88 -8.00 9.21 17.26
N LYS A 89 -7.03 9.65 16.43
CA LYS A 89 -6.76 11.05 16.10
C LYS A 89 -6.84 11.25 14.59
N ASN A 90 -7.25 12.43 14.15
CA ASN A 90 -7.20 12.80 12.73
C ASN A 90 -5.78 13.28 12.39
N ILE A 91 -4.91 12.35 12.00
CA ILE A 91 -3.54 12.67 11.59
C ILE A 91 -3.57 13.34 10.22
N SER A 92 -2.70 14.33 9.99
CA SER A 92 -2.69 15.05 8.72
C SER A 92 -2.42 14.11 7.55
N ALA A 93 -3.29 14.17 6.53
CA ALA A 93 -3.17 13.34 5.34
C ALA A 93 -1.81 13.54 4.65
N SER A 94 -1.36 14.79 4.53
CA SER A 94 -0.06 15.10 3.92
C SER A 94 1.12 14.45 4.64
N LEU A 95 1.08 14.31 5.97
CA LEU A 95 2.15 13.63 6.70
C LEU A 95 2.13 12.12 6.42
N VAL A 96 0.95 11.51 6.43
CA VAL A 96 0.79 10.08 6.14
C VAL A 96 1.21 9.77 4.70
N ASP A 97 0.80 10.60 3.76
CA ASP A 97 1.13 10.44 2.35
C ASP A 97 2.63 10.63 2.11
N LEU A 98 3.28 11.60 2.77
CA LEU A 98 4.73 11.78 2.74
C LEU A 98 5.48 10.56 3.29
N LEU A 99 5.05 10.03 4.44
CA LEU A 99 5.65 8.83 5.04
C LEU A 99 5.47 7.60 4.15
N THR A 100 4.30 7.48 3.51
CA THR A 100 4.04 6.37 2.59
C THR A 100 4.91 6.48 1.34
N ALA A 101 4.96 7.66 0.72
CA ALA A 101 5.76 7.90 -0.47
C ALA A 101 7.26 7.70 -0.21
N THR A 102 7.77 8.17 0.93
CA THR A 102 9.18 7.98 1.32
C THR A 102 9.49 6.51 1.63
N GLY A 103 8.63 5.81 2.36
CA GLY A 103 8.77 4.37 2.61
C GLY A 103 8.74 3.54 1.33
N PHE A 104 7.84 3.86 0.40
CA PHE A 104 7.79 3.21 -0.90
C PHE A 104 9.00 3.56 -1.78
N GLY A 105 9.46 4.81 -1.77
CA GLY A 105 10.68 5.22 -2.46
C GLY A 105 11.90 4.44 -1.98
N PHE A 106 12.04 4.25 -0.67
CA PHE A 106 13.10 3.40 -0.10
C PHE A 106 12.97 1.94 -0.56
N SER A 107 11.75 1.39 -0.52
CA SER A 107 11.45 0.04 -1.01
C SER A 107 11.86 -0.15 -2.49
N LEU A 108 11.57 0.84 -3.34
CA LEU A 108 11.97 0.84 -4.75
C LEU A 108 13.49 0.86 -4.93
N VAL A 109 14.20 1.70 -4.18
CA VAL A 109 15.68 1.75 -4.21
C VAL A 109 16.27 0.39 -3.81
N MET A 110 15.74 -0.24 -2.76
CA MET A 110 16.20 -1.57 -2.33
C MET A 110 15.92 -2.64 -3.36
N ALA A 111 14.73 -2.63 -3.99
CA ALA A 111 14.37 -3.55 -5.05
C ALA A 111 15.33 -3.44 -6.25
N LEU A 112 15.67 -2.22 -6.68
CA LEU A 112 16.64 -1.96 -7.75
C LEU A 112 18.06 -2.37 -7.34
N TYR A 113 18.51 -2.00 -6.14
CA TYR A 113 19.84 -2.34 -5.63
C TYR A 113 20.11 -3.84 -5.68
N PHE A 114 19.20 -4.66 -5.15
CA PHE A 114 19.36 -6.12 -5.17
C PHE A 114 19.19 -6.72 -6.56
N ARG A 115 18.44 -6.08 -7.45
CA ARG A 115 18.31 -6.52 -8.85
C ARG A 115 19.62 -6.32 -9.61
N PHE A 116 20.27 -5.17 -9.47
CA PHE A 116 21.53 -4.85 -10.13
C PHE A 116 22.73 -5.57 -9.50
N LYS A 117 22.78 -5.69 -8.17
CA LYS A 117 23.85 -6.44 -7.48
C LYS A 117 23.90 -7.92 -7.85
N LYS A 118 22.77 -8.53 -8.25
CA LYS A 118 22.72 -9.94 -8.71
C LYS A 118 23.11 -10.13 -10.17
N ARG A 119 23.25 -9.04 -10.94
CA ARG A 119 23.59 -9.04 -12.37
C ARG A 119 25.08 -8.83 -12.65
N ILE A 120 25.87 -8.52 -11.62
CA ILE A 120 27.34 -8.45 -11.60
C ILE A 120 27.84 -9.68 -10.84
#